data_AF-A0A940UKX7-F1
#
_entry.id   AF-A0A940UKX7-F1
#
_cell.length_a   1.000
_cell.length_b   1.000
_cell.length_c   1.000
_cell.angle_alpha   90.00
_cell.angle_beta   90.00
_cell.angle_gamma   90.00
#
_symmetry.space_group_name_H-M   'P 1'
#
loop_
_entity.id
_entity.type
_entity.pdbx_description
1 polymer ?
#
loop_
_entity_poly.entity_id
_entity_poly.type
_entity_poly.pdbx_seq_one_letter_code
_entity_poly.pdbx_strand_id
1 'polypeptide(L)'
;MRKRETLALISKRIDIYGLFFRSFGFECPLPEHLERTIHSGFPRYNLMVDAHFMAEMCAGILVAVTDYDRVDGALILDVAQEGEACAGMGGRQFITKEGEIVLRDEKEIICVLCQGADEKTKVKDDTHNVLFYSYAVPGIEAMYLEQGLSVAAQTMAQFAGGTIKGLEVFVKGSSTGVE
;
A
#
# COMPACT_ATOMS: atom_id res chain seq x y z
N MET A 1 -18.36 10.99 -20.92
CA MET A 1 -18.45 9.51 -20.96
C MET A 1 -17.19 8.90 -20.35
N ARG A 2 -15.99 9.10 -20.92
CA ARG A 2 -14.70 8.59 -20.37
C ARG A 2 -14.48 8.77 -18.86
N LYS A 3 -14.68 9.96 -18.28
CA LYS A 3 -14.46 10.18 -16.83
C LYS A 3 -15.35 9.32 -15.93
N ARG A 4 -16.61 9.09 -16.33
CA ARG A 4 -17.55 8.26 -15.56
C ARG A 4 -17.19 6.78 -15.68
N GLU A 5 -16.75 6.34 -16.86
CA GLU A 5 -16.25 4.99 -17.09
C GLU A 5 -14.97 4.73 -16.27
N THR A 6 -14.02 5.65 -16.27
CA THR A 6 -12.80 5.55 -15.44
C THR A 6 -13.14 5.45 -13.96
N LEU A 7 -14.04 6.29 -13.45
CA LEU A 7 -14.47 6.23 -12.06
C LEU A 7 -15.15 4.89 -11.74
N ALA A 8 -16.02 4.38 -12.61
CA ALA A 8 -16.68 3.09 -12.41
C ALA A 8 -15.67 1.93 -12.34
N LEU A 9 -14.61 1.97 -13.16
CA LEU A 9 -13.54 0.96 -13.12
C LEU A 9 -12.70 1.06 -11.83
N ILE A 10 -12.41 2.28 -11.35
CA ILE A 10 -11.74 2.51 -10.07
C ILE A 10 -12.60 1.98 -8.92
N SER A 11 -13.88 2.35 -8.87
CA SER A 11 -14.82 1.88 -7.85
C SER A 11 -14.90 0.35 -7.84
N LYS A 12 -14.98 -0.29 -9.01
CA LYS A 12 -15.00 -1.76 -9.11
C LYS A 12 -13.77 -2.41 -8.46
N ARG A 13 -12.57 -1.85 -8.65
CA ARG A 13 -11.36 -2.38 -8.03
C ARG A 13 -11.36 -2.15 -6.52
N ILE A 14 -11.80 -0.98 -6.07
CA ILE A 14 -11.98 -0.67 -4.64
C ILE A 14 -12.96 -1.65 -3.98
N ASP A 15 -14.05 -2.01 -4.65
CA ASP A 15 -15.03 -3.00 -4.15
C ASP A 15 -14.40 -4.40 -4.01
N ILE A 16 -13.50 -4.78 -4.91
CA ILE A 16 -12.75 -6.05 -4.83
C ILE A 16 -11.87 -6.07 -3.57
N TYR A 17 -11.13 -5.00 -3.28
CA TYR A 17 -10.39 -4.87 -2.01
C TYR A 17 -11.34 -4.91 -0.81
N GLY A 18 -12.49 -4.23 -0.89
CA GLY A 18 -13.50 -4.25 0.17
C GLY A 18 -14.02 -5.67 0.47
N LEU A 19 -14.29 -6.47 -0.56
CA LEU A 19 -14.68 -7.88 -0.41
C LEU A 19 -13.56 -8.72 0.22
N PHE A 20 -12.31 -8.48 -0.18
CA PHE A 20 -11.14 -9.18 0.36
C PHE A 20 -10.93 -8.86 1.85
N PHE A 21 -10.95 -7.58 2.24
CA PHE A 21 -10.81 -7.20 3.65
C PHE A 21 -11.92 -7.81 4.53
N ARG A 22 -13.16 -7.81 4.03
CA ARG A 22 -14.29 -8.44 4.72
C ARG A 22 -14.09 -9.93 4.96
N SER A 23 -13.41 -10.66 4.07
CA SER A 23 -13.12 -12.09 4.31
C SER A 23 -12.13 -12.33 5.45
N PHE A 24 -11.33 -11.32 5.81
CA PHE A 24 -10.48 -11.33 7.02
C PHE A 24 -11.15 -10.70 8.25
N GLY A 25 -12.37 -10.18 8.09
CA GLY A 25 -13.12 -9.51 9.16
C GLY A 25 -12.69 -8.08 9.44
N PHE A 26 -12.12 -7.38 8.45
CA PHE A 26 -11.71 -5.97 8.54
C PHE A 26 -12.42 -5.10 7.51
N GLU A 27 -12.39 -3.79 7.72
CA GLU A 27 -12.87 -2.80 6.77
C GLU A 27 -11.71 -2.30 5.91
N CYS A 28 -11.92 -2.25 4.59
CA CYS A 28 -10.94 -1.68 3.67
C CYS A 28 -10.99 -0.14 3.77
N PRO A 29 -9.85 0.57 3.79
CA PRO A 29 -9.85 2.04 3.84
C PRO A 29 -10.22 2.70 2.50
N LEU A 30 -10.05 2.00 1.37
CA LEU A 30 -10.22 2.58 0.03
C LEU A 30 -11.61 3.17 -0.26
N PRO A 31 -12.74 2.58 0.17
CA PRO A 31 -14.06 3.18 0.02
C PRO A 31 -14.15 4.56 0.70
N GLU A 32 -13.67 4.70 1.94
CA GLU A 32 -13.66 5.97 2.65
C GLU A 32 -12.73 6.98 1.98
N HIS A 33 -11.54 6.53 1.55
CA HIS A 33 -10.60 7.37 0.80
C HIS A 33 -11.23 7.91 -0.49
N LEU A 34 -11.98 7.07 -1.21
CA LEU A 34 -12.69 7.45 -2.43
C LEU A 34 -13.82 8.45 -2.14
N GLU A 35 -14.67 8.15 -1.16
CA GLU A 35 -15.77 9.04 -0.76
C GLU A 35 -15.21 10.41 -0.38
N ARG A 36 -14.22 10.45 0.51
CA ARG A 36 -13.56 11.67 0.93
C ARG A 36 -12.93 12.42 -0.25
N THR A 37 -12.34 11.72 -1.21
CA THR A 37 -11.75 12.33 -2.41
C THR A 37 -12.80 12.92 -3.35
N ILE A 38 -13.93 12.25 -3.54
CA ILE A 38 -15.04 12.74 -4.37
C ILE A 38 -15.65 14.01 -3.76
N HIS A 39 -15.82 14.05 -2.43
CA HIS A 39 -16.48 15.15 -1.75
C HIS A 39 -15.57 16.33 -1.40
N SER A 40 -14.28 16.08 -1.12
CA SER A 40 -13.36 17.08 -0.57
C SER A 40 -12.07 17.29 -1.39
N GLY A 41 -11.89 16.61 -2.53
CA GLY A 41 -10.63 16.62 -3.29
C GLY A 41 -9.56 15.75 -2.62
N PHE A 42 -8.29 15.78 -3.03
CA PHE A 42 -7.18 15.00 -2.42
C PHE A 42 -6.76 15.50 -1.02
N PRO A 43 -6.14 14.66 -0.17
CA PRO A 43 -5.67 15.11 1.13
C PRO A 43 -4.43 16.00 0.94
N ARG A 44 -4.11 16.74 2.00
CA ARG A 44 -2.96 17.65 2.04
C ARG A 44 -2.26 17.49 3.39
N TYR A 45 -1.55 16.38 3.54
CA TYR A 45 -0.77 16.07 4.74
C TYR A 45 0.70 16.46 4.54
N ASN A 46 1.40 15.63 3.78
CA ASN A 46 2.74 15.86 3.27
C ASN A 46 2.85 15.17 1.92
N LEU A 47 3.89 15.49 1.14
CA LEU A 47 4.01 15.00 -0.24
C LEU A 47 4.01 13.46 -0.35
N MET A 48 4.61 12.74 0.62
CA MET A 48 4.68 11.28 0.61
C MET A 48 3.30 10.66 0.82
N VAL A 49 2.56 11.14 1.81
CA VAL A 49 1.20 10.68 2.11
C VAL A 49 0.25 11.07 0.97
N ASP A 50 0.35 12.30 0.46
CA ASP A 50 -0.49 12.77 -0.64
C ASP A 50 -0.25 11.94 -1.92
N ALA A 51 1.02 11.61 -2.24
CA ALA A 51 1.38 10.75 -3.36
C ALA A 51 0.83 9.32 -3.21
N HIS A 52 0.82 8.78 -1.99
CA HIS A 52 0.18 7.50 -1.68
C HIS A 52 -1.33 7.56 -2.00
N PHE A 53 -2.06 8.56 -1.49
CA PHE A 53 -3.49 8.73 -1.79
C PHE A 53 -3.75 8.93 -3.29
N MET A 54 -2.89 9.67 -3.98
CA MET A 54 -2.97 9.83 -5.43
C MET A 54 -2.85 8.49 -6.17
N ALA A 55 -1.89 7.65 -5.80
CA ALA A 55 -1.75 6.32 -6.36
C ALA A 55 -3.01 5.46 -6.15
N GLU A 56 -3.55 5.46 -4.94
CA GLU A 56 -4.76 4.72 -4.61
C GLU A 56 -5.96 5.17 -5.45
N MET A 57 -6.21 6.48 -5.52
CA MET A 57 -7.41 7.00 -6.18
C MET A 57 -7.29 7.04 -7.70
N CYS A 58 -6.07 7.16 -8.25
CA CYS A 58 -5.87 7.13 -9.70
C CYS A 58 -5.97 5.71 -10.28
N ALA A 59 -5.55 4.69 -9.52
CA ALA A 59 -5.53 3.32 -9.99
C ALA A 59 -6.59 2.41 -9.34
N GLY A 60 -7.20 2.79 -8.21
CA GLY A 60 -8.12 1.95 -7.45
C GLY A 60 -7.42 0.75 -6.79
N ILE A 61 -6.23 0.97 -6.24
CA ILE A 61 -5.41 -0.05 -5.56
C ILE A 61 -5.13 0.37 -4.12
N LEU A 62 -4.82 -0.59 -3.24
CA LEU A 62 -4.37 -0.29 -1.87
C LEU A 62 -2.86 -0.04 -1.88
N VAL A 63 -2.41 1.10 -1.39
CA VAL A 63 -0.98 1.44 -1.35
C VAL A 63 -0.56 1.70 0.09
N ALA A 64 0.63 1.29 0.46
CA ALA A 64 1.27 1.73 1.70
C ALA A 64 2.49 2.59 1.35
N VAL A 65 2.85 3.48 2.27
CA VAL A 65 4.05 4.34 2.17
C VAL A 65 4.88 4.17 3.44
N THR A 66 6.16 3.86 3.24
CA THR A 66 7.09 3.49 4.31
C THR A 66 8.40 4.26 4.16
N ASP A 67 8.95 4.69 5.29
CA ASP A 67 10.33 5.16 5.41
C ASP A 67 11.28 3.98 5.23
N TYR A 68 11.93 3.92 4.07
CA TYR A 68 12.78 2.81 3.69
C TYR A 68 14.06 2.75 4.53
N ASP A 69 14.55 3.89 5.03
CA ASP A 69 15.76 3.94 5.86
C ASP A 69 15.56 3.32 7.26
N ARG A 70 14.30 3.01 7.61
CA ARG A 70 13.92 2.37 8.88
C ARG A 70 13.61 0.88 8.75
N VAL A 71 13.76 0.32 7.55
CA VAL A 71 13.59 -1.12 7.28
C VAL A 71 14.88 -1.86 7.64
N ASP A 72 14.76 -2.94 8.42
CA ASP A 72 15.89 -3.77 8.80
C ASP A 72 16.09 -4.93 7.80
N GLY A 73 17.02 -4.77 6.85
CA GLY A 73 17.41 -5.84 5.94
C GLY A 73 16.41 -6.12 4.82
N ALA A 74 16.22 -7.39 4.47
CA ALA A 74 15.34 -7.80 3.38
C ALA A 74 13.85 -7.75 3.77
N LEU A 75 13.01 -7.41 2.80
CA LEU A 75 11.54 -7.47 2.94
C LEU A 75 11.02 -8.84 2.51
N ILE A 76 10.13 -9.40 3.33
CA ILE A 76 9.54 -10.72 3.13
C ILE A 76 8.01 -10.58 3.15
N LEU A 77 7.37 -10.97 2.05
CA LEU A 77 5.93 -11.20 2.01
C LEU A 77 5.63 -12.58 2.60
N ASP A 78 4.83 -12.61 3.65
CA ASP A 78 4.63 -13.80 4.47
C ASP A 78 3.17 -13.94 4.97
N VAL A 79 2.87 -15.08 5.58
CA VAL A 79 1.59 -15.39 6.19
C VAL A 79 1.79 -15.56 7.70
N ALA A 80 1.12 -14.73 8.48
CA ALA A 80 1.25 -14.71 9.94
C ALA A 80 0.59 -15.92 10.60
N GLN A 81 1.21 -16.34 11.70
CA GLN A 81 0.61 -17.22 12.69
C GLN A 81 -0.32 -16.44 13.61
N GLU A 82 -1.23 -17.13 14.29
CA GLU A 82 -2.06 -16.50 15.33
C GLU A 82 -1.22 -15.97 16.50
N GLY A 83 -1.51 -14.73 16.92
CA GLY A 83 -0.96 -14.15 18.14
C GLY A 83 0.34 -13.37 18.00
N GLU A 84 0.86 -13.19 16.78
CA GLU A 84 2.04 -12.35 16.57
C GLU A 84 1.70 -10.87 16.80
N ALA A 85 2.56 -10.17 17.52
CA ALA A 85 2.37 -8.77 17.86
C ALA A 85 3.11 -7.85 16.89
N CYS A 86 2.45 -6.76 16.48
CA CYS A 86 3.03 -5.70 15.69
C CYS A 86 2.63 -4.34 16.29
N ALA A 87 3.59 -3.44 16.45
CA ALA A 87 3.33 -2.07 16.89
C ALA A 87 2.70 -1.30 15.73
N GLY A 88 1.39 -1.13 15.77
CA GLY A 88 0.62 -0.50 14.70
C GLY A 88 0.71 1.02 14.74
N MET A 89 0.66 1.64 13.55
CA MET A 89 0.70 3.09 13.41
C MET A 89 -0.37 3.78 14.26
N GLY A 90 0.00 4.87 14.93
CA GLY A 90 -0.89 5.68 15.77
C GLY A 90 -1.04 5.15 17.19
N GLY A 91 -0.03 4.43 17.70
CA GLY A 91 -0.05 3.82 19.04
C GLY A 91 -1.00 2.63 19.15
N ARG A 92 -1.40 2.05 18.02
CA ARG A 92 -2.21 0.83 17.97
C ARG A 92 -1.33 -0.38 18.27
N GLN A 93 -1.95 -1.46 18.73
CA GLN A 93 -1.30 -2.76 18.83
C GLN A 93 -2.07 -3.73 17.96
N PHE A 94 -1.38 -4.33 16.99
CA PHE A 94 -1.93 -5.37 16.14
C PHE A 94 -1.57 -6.73 16.72
N ILE A 95 -2.55 -7.62 16.75
CA ILE A 95 -2.36 -9.04 17.05
C ILE A 95 -2.88 -9.78 15.84
N THR A 96 -2.02 -10.57 15.22
CA THR A 96 -2.37 -11.28 13.98
C THR A 96 -3.31 -12.43 14.25
N LYS A 97 -4.20 -12.68 13.29
CA LYS A 97 -4.94 -13.95 13.18
C LYS A 97 -4.16 -14.89 12.25
N GLU A 98 -4.35 -16.19 12.44
CA GLU A 98 -3.81 -17.20 11.52
C GLU A 98 -4.22 -16.89 10.07
N GLY A 99 -3.23 -16.90 9.17
CA GLY A 99 -3.48 -16.72 7.74
C GLY A 99 -3.49 -15.26 7.25
N GLU A 100 -3.31 -14.27 8.14
CA GLU A 100 -3.18 -12.87 7.71
C GLU A 100 -1.91 -12.66 6.89
N ILE A 101 -2.03 -11.87 5.83
CA ILE A 101 -0.90 -11.52 4.97
C ILE A 101 -0.14 -10.37 5.62
N VAL A 102 1.17 -10.54 5.75
CA VAL A 102 2.06 -9.56 6.38
C VAL A 102 3.26 -9.26 5.50
N LEU A 103 3.78 -8.06 5.63
CA LEU A 103 5.12 -7.70 5.17
C LEU A 103 6.01 -7.57 6.40
N ARG A 104 7.14 -8.27 6.35
CA ARG A 104 8.14 -8.28 7.41
C ARG A 104 9.46 -7.76 6.89
N ASP A 105 10.23 -7.18 7.77
CA ASP A 105 11.67 -7.08 7.58
C ASP A 105 12.37 -8.20 8.37
N GLU A 106 13.69 -8.17 8.48
CA GLU A 106 14.45 -9.23 9.18
C GLU A 106 14.23 -9.24 10.70
N LYS A 107 13.59 -8.21 11.27
CA LYS A 107 13.36 -8.10 12.72
C LYS A 107 11.90 -8.27 13.10
N GLU A 108 10.96 -7.67 12.37
CA GLU A 108 9.56 -7.62 12.77
C GLU A 108 8.58 -7.39 11.60
N ILE A 109 7.28 -7.49 11.91
CA ILE A 109 6.20 -7.15 10.98
C ILE A 109 6.15 -5.63 10.82
N ILE A 110 6.25 -5.15 9.58
CA ILE A 110 6.11 -3.73 9.24
C ILE A 110 4.74 -3.37 8.63
N CYS A 111 3.97 -4.38 8.22
CA CYS A 111 2.57 -4.18 7.82
C CYS A 111 1.78 -5.47 7.95
N VAL A 112 0.58 -5.36 8.50
CA VAL A 112 -0.45 -6.40 8.41
C VAL A 112 -1.48 -5.89 7.40
N LEU A 113 -1.62 -6.54 6.25
CA LEU A 113 -2.37 -6.01 5.10
C LEU A 113 -3.76 -5.48 5.49
N CYS A 114 -4.50 -6.24 6.30
CA CYS A 114 -5.86 -5.90 6.70
C CYS A 114 -5.98 -5.00 7.95
N GLN A 115 -4.89 -4.80 8.72
CA GLN A 115 -4.90 -3.98 9.95
C GLN A 115 -4.18 -2.63 9.78
N GLY A 116 -3.16 -2.58 8.91
CA GLY A 116 -2.43 -1.39 8.52
C GLY A 116 -0.91 -1.50 8.64
N ALA A 117 -0.24 -0.36 8.44
CA ALA A 117 1.20 -0.20 8.58
C ALA A 117 1.63 -0.09 10.06
N ASP A 118 2.89 -0.41 10.32
CA ASP A 118 3.52 -0.33 11.63
C ASP A 118 3.93 1.11 12.01
N GLU A 119 4.38 1.28 13.26
CA GLU A 119 4.85 2.57 13.78
C GLU A 119 6.35 2.81 13.50
N LYS A 120 7.20 1.77 13.44
CA LYS A 120 8.65 1.90 13.21
C LYS A 120 8.92 2.52 11.84
N THR A 121 8.29 2.00 10.79
CA THR A 121 8.59 2.39 9.40
C THR A 121 7.69 3.48 8.84
N LYS A 122 6.83 4.10 9.68
CA LYS A 122 6.01 5.24 9.28
C LYS A 122 6.86 6.41 8.79
N VAL A 123 6.48 7.01 7.67
CA VAL A 123 7.09 8.24 7.14
C VAL A 123 6.99 9.42 8.12
N LYS A 124 8.04 10.24 8.14
CA LYS A 124 8.20 11.41 9.01
C LYS A 124 8.85 12.55 8.23
N ASP A 125 8.92 13.73 8.85
CA ASP A 125 9.51 14.92 8.22
C ASP A 125 11.00 14.74 7.87
N ASP A 126 11.69 13.79 8.50
CA ASP A 126 13.09 13.43 8.27
C ASP A 126 13.28 12.22 7.33
N THR A 127 12.22 11.70 6.72
CA THR A 127 12.32 10.58 5.75
C THR A 127 12.99 11.05 4.47
N HIS A 128 14.02 10.32 4.02
CA HIS A 128 14.77 10.61 2.79
C HIS A 128 14.51 9.58 1.70
N ASN A 129 14.53 8.29 2.05
CA ASN A 129 14.19 7.19 1.13
C ASN A 129 12.79 6.66 1.44
N VAL A 130 11.95 6.58 0.42
CA VAL A 130 10.53 6.18 0.55
C VAL A 130 10.27 4.94 -0.28
N LEU A 131 9.59 3.96 0.31
CA LEU A 131 9.06 2.80 -0.38
C LEU A 131 7.54 2.91 -0.46
N PHE A 132 7.01 2.93 -1.68
CA PHE A 132 5.60 2.67 -1.94
C PHE A 132 5.43 1.22 -2.35
N TYR A 133 4.51 0.50 -1.70
CA TYR A 133 4.20 -0.88 -2.06
C TYR A 133 2.70 -1.13 -2.02
N SER A 134 2.26 -2.17 -2.71
CA SER A 134 0.86 -2.54 -2.85
C SER A 134 0.73 -4.05 -2.85
N TYR A 135 -0.38 -4.55 -2.31
CA TYR A 135 -0.73 -5.96 -2.38
C TYR A 135 -1.82 -6.16 -3.43
N ALA A 136 -1.55 -6.96 -4.46
CA ALA A 136 -2.62 -7.42 -5.33
C ALA A 136 -3.49 -8.42 -4.56
N VAL A 137 -4.81 -8.23 -4.60
CA VAL A 137 -5.79 -9.22 -4.14
C VAL A 137 -6.37 -9.96 -5.36
N PRO A 138 -6.93 -11.17 -5.19
CA PRO A 138 -7.53 -11.90 -6.30
C PRO A 138 -8.52 -11.04 -7.11
N GLY A 139 -8.30 -10.95 -8.42
CA GLY A 139 -9.10 -10.12 -9.34
C GLY A 139 -8.51 -8.74 -9.64
N ILE A 140 -7.39 -8.36 -9.03
CA ILE A 140 -6.63 -7.15 -9.38
C ILE A 140 -5.44 -7.52 -10.27
N GLU A 141 -5.37 -6.90 -11.45
CA GLU A 141 -4.29 -7.13 -12.42
C GLU A 141 -3.04 -6.29 -12.11
N ALA A 142 -1.86 -6.87 -12.39
CA ALA A 142 -0.55 -6.25 -12.13
C ALA A 142 -0.40 -4.84 -12.75
N MET A 143 -0.95 -4.63 -13.96
CA MET A 143 -0.89 -3.32 -14.63
C MET A 143 -1.47 -2.18 -13.81
N TYR A 144 -2.47 -2.43 -12.94
CA TYR A 144 -3.04 -1.38 -12.09
C TYR A 144 -2.10 -1.02 -10.94
N LEU A 145 -1.36 -2.01 -10.41
CA LEU A 145 -0.31 -1.77 -9.42
C LEU A 145 0.82 -0.95 -10.04
N GLU A 146 1.29 -1.34 -11.23
CA GLU A 146 2.33 -0.60 -11.95
C GLU A 146 1.89 0.85 -12.22
N GLN A 147 0.65 1.04 -12.67
CA GLN A 147 0.09 2.37 -12.92
C GLN A 147 0.03 3.21 -11.63
N GLY A 148 -0.51 2.67 -10.54
CA GLY A 148 -0.64 3.41 -9.27
C GLY A 148 0.72 3.73 -8.64
N LEU A 149 1.61 2.75 -8.56
CA LEU A 149 2.97 2.94 -8.02
C LEU A 149 3.78 3.92 -8.88
N SER A 150 3.59 3.92 -10.20
CA SER A 150 4.20 4.92 -11.09
C SER A 150 3.73 6.33 -10.76
N VAL A 151 2.43 6.52 -10.45
CA VAL A 151 1.89 7.83 -10.04
C VAL A 151 2.60 8.33 -8.78
N ALA A 152 2.75 7.49 -7.74
CA ALA A 152 3.45 7.87 -6.52
C ALA A 152 4.93 8.20 -6.79
N ALA A 153 5.64 7.31 -7.49
CA ALA A 153 7.07 7.48 -7.78
C ALA A 153 7.36 8.74 -8.61
N GLN A 154 6.57 8.99 -9.66
CA GLN A 154 6.70 10.18 -10.50
C GLN A 154 6.34 11.47 -9.74
N THR A 155 5.32 11.42 -8.87
CA THR A 155 4.97 12.56 -8.01
C THR A 155 6.13 12.91 -7.09
N MET A 156 6.77 11.93 -6.45
CA MET A 156 7.95 12.17 -5.62
C MET A 156 9.13 12.72 -6.43
N ALA A 157 9.42 12.15 -7.61
CA ALA A 157 10.51 12.64 -8.44
C ALA A 157 10.29 14.09 -8.90
N GLN A 158 9.07 14.40 -9.33
CA GLN A 158 8.73 15.73 -9.85
C GLN A 158 8.70 16.80 -8.75
N PHE A 159 8.10 16.50 -7.59
CA PHE A 159 7.81 17.52 -6.58
C PHE A 159 8.76 17.50 -5.38
N ALA A 160 9.42 16.37 -5.10
CA ALA A 160 10.46 16.28 -4.06
C ALA A 160 11.88 16.41 -4.63
N GLY A 161 12.05 16.32 -5.96
CA GLY A 161 13.37 16.30 -6.61
C GLY A 161 14.16 15.01 -6.39
N GLY A 162 13.50 13.93 -5.96
CA GLY A 162 14.11 12.62 -5.73
C GLY A 162 14.37 11.82 -7.02
N THR A 163 15.04 10.68 -6.89
CA THR A 163 15.30 9.75 -7.99
C THR A 163 14.56 8.43 -7.78
N ILE A 164 13.88 7.94 -8.82
CA ILE A 164 13.23 6.63 -8.78
C ILE A 164 14.30 5.54 -8.87
N LYS A 165 14.38 4.67 -7.86
CA LYS A 165 15.35 3.55 -7.83
C LYS A 165 14.88 2.32 -8.59
N GLY A 166 13.58 2.07 -8.62
CA GLY A 166 12.98 0.95 -9.34
C GLY A 166 11.46 0.91 -9.15
N LEU A 167 10.81 0.16 -10.02
CA LEU A 167 9.40 -0.22 -9.91
C LEU A 167 9.28 -1.65 -10.42
N GLU A 168 8.91 -2.56 -9.53
CA GLU A 168 8.80 -3.98 -9.83
C GLU A 168 7.45 -4.50 -9.32
N VAL A 169 6.80 -5.34 -10.12
CA VAL A 169 5.57 -6.03 -9.74
C VAL A 169 5.78 -7.53 -9.92
N PHE A 170 5.70 -8.26 -8.81
CA PHE A 170 5.88 -9.70 -8.78
C PHE A 170 4.55 -10.40 -9.08
N VAL A 171 4.53 -11.22 -10.13
CA VAL A 171 3.35 -12.00 -10.51
C VAL A 171 3.64 -13.49 -10.30
N LYS A 172 2.70 -14.25 -9.77
CA LYS A 172 2.88 -15.70 -9.61
C LYS A 172 3.21 -16.33 -10.98
N GLY A 173 4.42 -16.87 -11.10
CA GLY A 173 4.95 -17.45 -12.36
C GLY A 173 6.16 -16.72 -12.94
N SER A 174 6.46 -15.49 -12.51
CA SER A 174 7.75 -14.84 -12.79
C SER A 174 8.79 -15.37 -11.81
N SER A 175 9.31 -16.56 -12.11
CA SER A 175 10.60 -16.97 -11.58
C SER A 175 11.66 -16.16 -12.31
N THR A 176 12.06 -15.03 -11.74
CA THR A 176 13.43 -14.56 -11.98
C THR A 176 14.33 -15.48 -11.17
N GLY A 177 14.69 -16.60 -11.80
CA GLY A 177 15.88 -17.33 -11.40
C GLY A 177 17.04 -16.34 -11.45
N VAL A 178 17.59 -16.05 -10.28
CA VAL A 178 18.94 -15.55 -10.15
C VAL A 178 19.60 -16.49 -9.17
N GLU A 179 20.45 -17.36 -9.73
CA GLU A 179 21.47 -18.13 -9.02
C GLU A 179 22.41 -17.22 -8.23
#